data_AF-A0A1G2BWW4-F1
#
_entry.id   AF-A0A1G2BWW4-F1
#
_cell.length_a   1.000
_cell.length_b   1.000
_cell.length_c   1.000
_cell.angle_alpha   90.00
_cell.angle_beta   90.00
_cell.angle_gamma   90.00
#
_symmetry.space_group_name_H-M   'P 1'
#
loop_
_entity.id
_entity.type
_entity.pdbx_description
1 polymer ?
#
loop_
_entity_poly.entity_id
_entity_poly.type
_entity_poly.pdbx_seq_one_letter_code
_entity_poly.pdbx_strand_id
1 'polypeptide(L)'
;MKRFLVALLVIIGSGFFSVAVAQERISNFNVHLDIHADGSVRVSEAILYDFGSESRHGIFRDIPISYKTSFGTFKLRVRDIKVRYEYDLGIPFETSRVGSAIRIKIGDPDTTVTGAHTYVIRYTVDRALKFSEGRAQLVWNMTGNEWPVPIDRVYGGVVLPAPMPVSSLSSACYRGPFGSTEPCATLSAPAPSGETEGLVLLDGLLNPREGVTVSIGFPREFVSAPTPVSTVWYFFSDNWIFGVPILTFLIMWFLWHTRGRDPRGRGTIIAEYDPPEGLTPAEVGTVYDEQAENKDIAGDLIYLAIRGYLKIRQETTPKLGKDKKDYIFYRLRPADESLPDFDRELMRALFETHGTATTEAGALKEVRLSALKDKFSKDLQKVKGLIYGAVVSRGYFTKKPEWVRSIYLGIASMIWIVIYVVSEIGGLIGGVWSRPTIIVVGFITGGIIAVFGWAMPKRTYRGVLAKEHILGFREFLHVTERDRLKFHNAPEKKPETFEKFLPFAIVLGVEKEWATQFQELYTTEPQWYQGTYGARFNSVVFASSLSDLRTQAGSVMSSTPSSRGGVGGGGFSGGGFGGGGGGSW
;
A
#
# COMPACT_ATOMS: atom_id res chain seq x y z
N MET A 1 33.81 2.51 75.35
CA MET A 1 33.18 2.92 74.07
C MET A 1 31.90 3.69 74.39
N LYS A 2 31.63 4.81 73.70
CA LYS A 2 30.69 5.92 74.04
C LYS A 2 31.33 7.07 74.82
N ARG A 3 32.06 7.96 74.14
CA ARG A 3 32.20 9.42 74.41
C ARG A 3 33.02 10.06 73.29
N PHE A 4 32.46 10.25 72.08
CA PHE A 4 33.11 11.03 71.01
C PHE A 4 32.13 11.45 69.89
N LEU A 5 30.93 11.94 70.24
CA LEU A 5 29.92 12.28 69.24
C LEU A 5 28.92 13.34 69.73
N VAL A 6 29.41 14.49 70.23
CA VAL A 6 28.56 15.66 70.52
C VAL A 6 29.22 17.02 70.23
N ALA A 7 30.54 17.12 70.04
CA ALA A 7 31.22 18.42 69.87
C ALA A 7 31.63 18.73 68.42
N LEU A 8 30.76 18.46 67.43
CA LEU A 8 30.93 18.93 66.05
C LEU A 8 29.59 19.42 65.46
N LEU A 9 28.78 20.05 66.30
CA LEU A 9 27.58 20.78 65.93
C LEU A 9 27.69 22.09 66.72
N VAL A 10 27.63 23.22 66.02
CA VAL A 10 27.77 24.61 66.49
C VAL A 10 29.16 25.24 66.22
N ILE A 11 29.16 26.17 65.24
CA ILE A 11 30.22 27.09 64.79
C ILE A 11 31.02 26.64 63.54
N ILE A 12 30.29 26.23 62.50
CA ILE A 12 30.53 26.77 61.14
C ILE A 12 29.31 27.63 60.84
N GLY A 13 29.23 28.75 61.56
CA GLY A 13 28.23 29.80 61.41
C GLY A 13 28.92 31.02 60.81
N SER A 14 29.25 30.94 59.53
CA SER A 14 29.75 32.08 58.76
C SER A 14 29.24 31.97 57.34
N GLY A 15 28.09 32.63 57.13
CA GLY A 15 27.61 33.19 55.87
C GLY A 15 27.86 32.38 54.60
N PHE A 16 27.00 31.40 54.31
CA PHE A 16 26.61 31.20 52.92
C PHE A 16 25.65 32.34 52.55
N PHE A 17 26.20 33.44 52.06
CA PHE A 17 25.44 34.29 51.15
C PHE A 17 25.09 33.42 49.95
N SER A 18 23.84 32.95 49.88
CA SER A 18 23.28 32.48 48.62
C SER A 18 23.27 33.68 47.69
N VAL A 19 24.32 33.83 46.88
CA VAL A 19 24.25 34.67 45.69
C VAL A 19 23.17 34.01 44.85
N ALA A 20 21.97 34.60 44.82
CA ALA A 20 20.94 34.21 43.88
C ALA A 20 21.53 34.44 42.49
N VAL A 21 22.00 33.38 41.85
CA VAL A 21 22.38 33.42 40.43
C VAL A 21 21.10 33.80 39.70
N ALA A 22 21.10 34.95 39.04
CA ALA A 22 19.93 35.44 38.33
C ALA A 22 19.64 34.49 37.17
N GLN A 23 18.68 33.58 37.37
CA GLN A 23 18.25 32.63 36.36
C GLN A 23 17.51 33.37 35.24
N GLU A 24 17.86 33.06 33.99
CA GLU A 24 17.20 33.60 32.80
C GLU A 24 15.67 33.43 32.88
N ARG A 25 14.92 34.44 32.45
CA ARG A 25 13.45 34.44 32.50
C ARG A 25 12.86 35.36 31.44
N ILE A 26 11.56 35.19 31.17
CA ILE A 26 10.80 36.15 30.37
C ILE A 26 9.92 36.96 31.32
N SER A 27 10.28 38.22 31.56
CA SER A 27 9.55 39.09 32.48
C SER A 27 8.19 39.53 31.94
N ASN A 28 8.07 39.62 30.61
CA ASN A 28 6.81 39.93 29.95
C ASN A 28 6.74 39.34 28.53
N PHE A 29 5.64 38.69 28.20
CA PHE A 29 5.36 38.19 26.86
C PHE A 29 4.03 38.77 26.35
N ASN A 30 4.11 39.72 25.43
CA ASN A 30 2.93 40.32 24.80
C ASN A 30 2.70 39.71 23.42
N VAL A 31 1.48 39.25 23.13
CA VAL A 31 1.11 38.65 21.85
C VAL A 31 -0.16 39.30 21.33
N HIS A 32 -0.09 39.89 20.14
CA HIS A 32 -1.26 40.41 19.44
C HIS A 32 -1.52 39.59 18.18
N LEU A 33 -2.77 39.13 18.03
CA LEU A 33 -3.27 38.38 16.89
C LEU A 33 -4.30 39.25 16.17
N ASP A 34 -4.00 39.64 14.94
CA ASP A 34 -4.86 40.46 14.10
C ASP A 34 -5.39 39.60 12.95
N ILE A 35 -6.68 39.25 13.03
CA ILE A 35 -7.34 38.37 12.06
C ILE A 35 -7.89 39.24 10.92
N HIS A 36 -7.39 39.00 9.70
CA HIS A 36 -7.83 39.72 8.52
C HIS A 36 -9.04 39.05 7.83
N ALA A 37 -9.79 39.81 7.04
CA ALA A 37 -10.94 39.33 6.27
C ALA A 37 -10.58 38.28 5.18
N ASP A 38 -9.32 38.21 4.75
CA ASP A 38 -8.81 37.17 3.84
C ASP A 38 -8.47 35.84 4.54
N GLY A 39 -8.58 35.81 5.88
CA GLY A 39 -8.31 34.65 6.72
C GLY A 39 -6.86 34.47 7.12
N SER A 40 -5.98 35.40 6.74
CA SER A 40 -4.63 35.49 7.28
C SER A 40 -4.66 36.07 8.71
N VAL A 41 -3.70 35.68 9.52
CA VAL A 41 -3.54 36.20 10.89
C VAL A 41 -2.17 36.84 11.00
N ARG A 42 -2.12 38.14 11.27
CA ARG A 42 -0.89 38.84 11.60
C ARG A 42 -0.61 38.66 13.09
N VAL A 43 0.56 38.11 13.39
CA VAL A 43 1.04 37.87 14.75
C VAL A 43 2.14 38.88 15.08
N SER A 44 2.02 39.52 16.23
CA SER A 44 3.05 40.39 16.80
C SER A 44 3.38 39.92 18.21
N GLU A 45 4.57 39.38 18.39
CA GLU A 45 5.11 38.95 19.69
C GLU A 45 6.12 40.01 20.17
N ALA A 46 6.01 40.48 21.41
CA ALA A 46 7.01 41.30 22.07
C ALA A 46 7.45 40.59 23.37
N ILE A 47 8.70 40.14 23.36
CA ILE A 47 9.28 39.27 24.38
C ILE A 47 10.33 40.07 25.14
N LEU A 48 10.04 40.41 26.40
CA LEU A 48 11.00 40.99 27.32
C LEU A 48 11.76 39.85 28.00
N TYR A 49 12.91 39.51 27.43
CA TYR A 49 13.78 38.42 27.89
C TYR A 49 14.87 38.99 28.79
N ASP A 50 15.00 38.47 30.00
CA ASP A 50 16.04 38.82 30.96
C ASP A 50 17.07 37.70 31.04
N PHE A 51 18.26 37.96 30.52
CA PHE A 51 19.40 37.03 30.57
C PHE A 51 20.04 36.96 31.97
N GLY A 52 19.62 37.80 32.91
CA GLY A 52 20.24 37.89 34.23
C GLY A 52 21.71 38.27 34.10
N SER A 53 22.58 37.50 34.73
CA SER A 53 24.05 37.65 34.62
C SER A 53 24.68 36.84 33.50
N GLU A 54 23.91 36.04 32.76
CA GLU A 54 24.42 35.20 31.68
C GLU A 54 24.67 36.03 30.41
N SER A 55 25.82 35.80 29.79
CA SER A 55 26.22 36.44 28.54
C SER A 55 25.79 35.58 27.35
N ARG A 56 24.91 36.12 26.51
CA ARG A 56 24.28 35.41 25.38
C ARG A 56 24.32 36.27 24.11
N HIS A 57 24.32 35.65 22.94
CA HIS A 57 24.28 36.35 21.66
C HIS A 57 22.88 36.87 21.29
N GLY A 58 21.84 36.24 21.85
CA GLY A 58 20.46 36.69 21.70
C GLY A 58 19.48 35.57 21.98
N ILE A 59 18.33 35.60 21.31
CA ILE A 59 17.28 34.57 21.44
C ILE A 59 17.02 33.85 20.12
N PHE A 60 16.47 32.64 20.18
CA PHE A 60 15.79 32.02 19.05
C PHE A 60 14.32 31.77 19.39
N ARG A 61 13.48 31.88 18.37
CA ARG A 61 12.03 31.63 18.44
C ARG A 61 11.64 30.56 17.43
N ASP A 62 11.09 29.46 17.91
CA ASP A 62 10.60 28.36 17.08
C ASP A 62 9.08 28.47 16.90
N ILE A 63 8.64 28.66 15.66
CA ILE A 63 7.22 28.73 15.28
C ILE A 63 6.84 27.41 14.59
N PRO A 64 5.99 26.56 15.19
CA PRO A 64 5.58 25.32 14.58
C PRO A 64 4.70 25.62 13.36
N ILE A 65 5.03 25.00 12.23
CA ILE A 65 4.37 25.22 10.94
C ILE A 65 3.76 23.95 10.34
N SER A 66 4.01 22.79 10.93
CA SER A 66 3.61 21.50 10.37
C SER A 66 2.99 20.62 11.46
N TYR A 67 1.78 20.14 11.20
CA TYR A 67 0.98 19.40 12.17
C TYR A 67 0.46 18.11 11.54
N LYS A 68 0.42 17.04 12.33
CA LYS A 68 -0.10 15.74 11.89
C LYS A 68 -1.61 15.71 12.11
N THR A 69 -2.35 15.28 11.10
CA THR A 69 -3.79 15.01 11.14
C THR A 69 -4.05 13.54 10.81
N SER A 70 -5.27 13.07 11.01
CA SER A 70 -5.69 11.70 10.64
C SER A 70 -5.53 11.42 9.14
N PHE A 71 -5.56 12.45 8.29
CA PHE A 71 -5.55 12.33 6.83
C PHE A 71 -4.24 12.78 6.17
N GLY A 72 -3.24 13.19 6.96
CA GLY A 72 -1.94 13.63 6.45
C GLY A 72 -1.33 14.77 7.24
N THR A 73 -0.44 15.52 6.60
CA THR A 73 0.19 16.70 7.19
C THR A 73 -0.61 17.94 6.81
N PHE A 74 -0.84 18.82 7.78
CA PHE A 74 -1.37 20.16 7.58
C PHE A 74 -0.27 21.18 7.86
N LYS A 75 -0.01 22.09 6.92
CA LYS A 75 1.03 23.11 7.08
C LYS A 75 0.45 24.52 7.14
N LEU A 76 0.82 25.24 8.18
CA LEU A 76 0.70 26.69 8.23
C LEU A 76 1.73 27.32 7.29
N ARG A 77 1.42 28.49 6.75
CA ARG A 77 2.35 29.26 5.91
C ARG A 77 2.69 30.55 6.63
N VAL A 78 3.94 30.66 7.06
CA VAL A 78 4.46 31.87 7.70
C VAL A 78 5.20 32.69 6.66
N ARG A 79 4.86 33.98 6.56
CA ARG A 79 5.48 34.94 5.64
C ARG A 79 5.66 36.29 6.32
N ASP A 80 6.37 37.19 5.64
CA ASP A 80 6.55 38.59 6.06
C ASP A 80 7.16 38.72 7.48
N ILE A 81 8.11 37.84 7.83
CA ILE A 81 8.80 37.86 9.13
C ILE A 81 9.66 39.12 9.23
N LYS A 82 9.40 39.92 10.26
CA LYS A 82 10.15 41.14 10.59
C LYS A 82 10.52 41.10 12.07
N VAL A 83 11.76 41.41 12.37
CA VAL A 83 12.29 41.46 13.74
C VAL A 83 12.72 42.88 14.07
N ARG A 84 12.50 43.30 15.32
CA ARG A 84 13.06 44.52 15.90
C ARG A 84 13.65 44.19 17.27
N TYR A 85 14.74 44.85 17.62
CA TYR A 85 15.40 44.74 18.92
C TYR A 85 15.34 46.11 19.58
N GLU A 86 14.66 46.19 20.73
CA GLU A 86 14.39 47.46 21.42
C GLU A 86 13.76 48.51 20.46
N TYR A 87 14.48 49.62 20.20
CA TYR A 87 14.07 50.68 19.27
C TYR A 87 14.82 50.62 17.92
N ASP A 88 15.71 49.65 17.73
CA ASP A 88 16.49 49.48 16.51
C ASP A 88 15.81 48.49 15.54
N LEU A 89 15.76 48.89 14.27
CA LEU A 89 15.18 48.16 13.15
C LEU A 89 16.20 47.21 12.46
N GLY A 90 17.45 47.14 12.95
CA GLY A 90 18.58 46.55 12.22
C GLY A 90 19.27 45.31 12.80
N ILE A 91 18.77 44.66 13.87
CA ILE A 91 19.47 43.49 14.43
C ILE A 91 19.55 42.34 13.41
N PRO A 92 20.71 41.66 13.26
CA PRO A 92 20.80 40.46 12.44
C PRO A 92 19.84 39.38 12.93
N PHE A 93 19.14 38.75 11.99
CA PHE A 93 18.38 37.54 12.26
C PHE A 93 18.45 36.57 11.08
N GLU A 94 18.37 35.29 11.38
CA GLU A 94 18.34 34.21 10.40
C GLU A 94 17.08 33.37 10.59
N THR A 95 16.45 32.98 9.48
CA THR A 95 15.34 32.04 9.49
C THR A 95 15.79 30.70 8.92
N SER A 96 15.62 29.63 9.70
CA SER A 96 15.93 28.28 9.26
C SER A 96 14.76 27.34 9.56
N ARG A 97 14.73 26.17 8.91
CA ARG A 97 13.73 25.14 9.20
C ARG A 97 14.34 24.08 10.11
N VAL A 98 13.73 23.88 11.28
CA VAL A 98 14.14 22.88 12.26
C VAL A 98 12.96 21.95 12.50
N GLY A 99 13.04 20.73 11.94
CA GLY A 99 11.95 19.75 12.01
C GLY A 99 10.62 20.27 11.44
N SER A 100 9.60 20.38 12.31
CA SER A 100 8.26 20.89 12.00
C SER A 100 8.07 22.38 12.27
N ALA A 101 9.13 23.10 12.67
CA ALA A 101 9.09 24.52 13.00
C ALA A 101 10.00 25.36 12.07
N ILE A 102 9.70 26.65 12.01
CA ILE A 102 10.62 27.69 11.52
C ILE A 102 11.30 28.27 12.75
N ARG A 103 12.64 28.25 12.78
CA ARG A 103 13.46 28.90 13.78
C ARG A 103 13.84 30.28 13.29
N ILE A 104 13.51 31.31 14.07
CA ILE A 104 13.98 32.68 13.91
C ILE A 104 15.07 32.90 14.95
N LYS A 105 16.34 32.90 14.53
CA LYS A 105 17.50 33.12 15.39
C LYS A 105 17.85 34.60 15.33
N ILE A 106 17.79 35.30 16.45
CA ILE A 106 17.91 36.76 16.58
C ILE A 106 19.10 37.06 17.48
N GLY A 107 20.00 37.94 17.03
CA GLY A 107 21.21 38.27 17.77
C GLY A 107 22.43 38.31 16.88
N ASP A 108 23.50 38.89 17.39
CA ASP A 108 24.76 39.04 16.70
C ASP A 108 25.73 37.94 17.17
N PRO A 109 26.29 37.10 16.26
CA PRO A 109 27.24 36.06 16.64
C PRO A 109 28.55 36.61 17.24
N ASP A 110 28.88 37.87 16.99
CA ASP A 110 30.15 38.48 17.43
C ASP A 110 30.01 39.29 18.72
N THR A 111 28.77 39.56 19.18
CA THR A 111 28.51 40.35 20.39
C THR A 111 27.55 39.64 21.34
N THR A 112 27.67 39.92 22.63
CA THR A 112 26.82 39.32 23.67
C THR A 112 26.12 40.39 24.49
N VAL A 113 24.93 40.03 24.98
CA VAL A 113 24.05 40.85 25.80
C VAL A 113 23.76 40.15 27.13
N THR A 114 23.43 40.94 28.16
CA THR A 114 23.11 40.51 29.54
C THR A 114 21.96 41.35 30.08
N GLY A 115 21.19 40.85 31.04
CA GLY A 115 20.05 41.59 31.59
C GLY A 115 18.84 41.62 30.65
N ALA A 116 17.94 42.58 30.84
CA ALA A 116 16.64 42.62 30.18
C ALA A 116 16.67 43.31 28.81
N HIS A 117 16.23 42.61 27.78
CA HIS A 117 16.10 43.11 26.41
C HIS A 117 14.75 42.75 25.78
N THR A 118 14.23 43.64 24.93
CA THR A 118 12.93 43.43 24.27
C THR A 118 13.12 43.02 22.81
N TYR A 119 12.56 41.87 22.44
CA TYR A 119 12.55 41.35 21.07
C TYR A 119 11.12 41.42 20.52
N VAL A 120 10.93 42.12 19.39
CA VAL A 120 9.63 42.22 18.73
C VAL A 120 9.66 41.46 17.41
N ILE A 121 8.82 40.44 17.28
CA ILE A 121 8.72 39.58 16.11
C ILE A 121 7.33 39.76 15.51
N ARG A 122 7.28 40.14 14.23
CA ARG A 122 6.03 40.27 13.47
C ARG A 122 6.04 39.35 12.28
N TYR A 123 4.96 38.61 12.06
CA TYR A 123 4.83 37.71 10.93
C TYR A 123 3.36 37.51 10.57
N THR A 124 3.11 37.07 9.33
CA THR A 124 1.76 36.73 8.87
C THR A 124 1.64 35.23 8.70
N VAL A 125 0.56 34.66 9.21
CA VAL A 125 0.25 33.23 9.14
C VAL A 125 -1.00 33.03 8.29
N ASP A 126 -0.84 32.33 7.17
CA ASP A 126 -1.98 31.86 6.39
C ASP A 126 -2.41 30.47 6.90
N ARG A 127 -3.71 30.16 6.75
CA ARG A 127 -4.32 28.88 7.13
C ARG A 127 -4.35 28.60 8.65
N ALA A 128 -4.26 29.65 9.48
CA ALA A 128 -4.36 29.54 10.94
C ALA A 128 -5.80 29.26 11.43
N LEU A 129 -6.81 29.61 10.63
CA LEU A 129 -8.22 29.41 10.95
C LEU A 129 -8.71 28.02 10.52
N LYS A 130 -9.43 27.34 11.42
CA LYS A 130 -10.25 26.16 11.11
C LYS A 130 -11.63 26.63 10.70
N PHE A 131 -12.20 25.99 9.68
CA PHE A 131 -13.59 26.25 9.25
C PHE A 131 -14.43 25.01 9.53
N SER A 132 -15.57 25.17 10.21
CA SER A 132 -16.52 24.11 10.56
C SER A 132 -17.94 24.68 10.49
N GLU A 133 -18.89 23.96 9.85
CA GLU A 133 -20.33 24.28 9.77
C GLU A 133 -20.73 25.73 10.13
N GLY A 134 -20.49 26.67 9.20
CA GLY A 134 -20.87 28.09 9.36
C GLY A 134 -20.01 28.95 10.28
N ARG A 135 -18.97 28.39 10.92
CA ARG A 135 -18.05 29.08 11.84
C ARG A 135 -16.60 29.00 11.38
N ALA A 136 -15.84 30.03 11.73
CA ALA A 136 -14.38 30.03 11.71
C ALA A 136 -13.86 30.01 13.14
N GLN A 137 -12.76 29.30 13.38
CA GLN A 137 -12.16 29.16 14.70
C GLN A 137 -10.64 29.29 14.62
N LEU A 138 -10.09 30.21 15.40
CA LEU A 138 -8.67 30.30 15.69
C LEU A 138 -8.39 29.53 16.98
N VAL A 139 -7.50 28.55 16.93
CA VAL A 139 -6.90 27.95 18.13
C VAL A 139 -5.42 28.21 18.04
N TRP A 140 -4.91 29.09 18.90
CA TRP A 140 -3.54 29.58 18.85
C TRP A 140 -2.90 29.53 20.23
N ASN A 141 -1.77 28.84 20.31
CA ASN A 141 -0.92 28.87 21.49
C ASN A 141 0.00 30.11 21.41
N MET A 142 -0.30 31.10 22.25
CA MET A 142 0.27 32.45 22.21
C MET A 142 1.75 32.46 22.58
N THR A 143 2.12 31.77 23.66
CA THR A 143 3.51 31.70 24.13
C THR A 143 4.24 30.47 23.58
N GLY A 144 3.53 29.35 23.49
CA GLY A 144 4.05 28.02 23.21
C GLY A 144 4.64 27.31 24.43
N ASN A 145 4.87 26.00 24.30
CA ASN A 145 5.21 25.11 25.42
C ASN A 145 6.68 24.66 25.45
N GLU A 146 7.56 25.17 24.58
CA GLU A 146 8.95 24.67 24.49
C GLU A 146 9.99 25.65 25.06
N TRP A 147 9.55 26.73 25.72
CA TRP A 147 10.45 27.63 26.45
C TRP A 147 11.07 26.92 27.67
N PRO A 148 12.41 26.93 27.83
CA PRO A 148 13.09 26.29 28.95
C PRO A 148 13.15 27.19 30.20
N VAL A 149 12.71 28.45 30.10
CA VAL A 149 12.71 29.45 31.16
C VAL A 149 11.28 29.79 31.60
N PRO A 150 11.08 30.25 32.84
CA PRO A 150 9.77 30.71 33.30
C PRO A 150 9.33 32.01 32.60
N ILE A 151 8.02 32.23 32.52
CA ILE A 151 7.41 33.46 32.00
C ILE A 151 6.58 34.10 33.11
N ASP A 152 6.97 35.31 33.54
CA ASP A 152 6.36 35.97 34.71
C ASP A 152 4.96 36.51 34.42
N ARG A 153 4.76 37.11 33.23
CA ARG A 153 3.49 37.72 32.81
C ARG A 153 3.23 37.53 31.33
N VAL A 154 1.96 37.30 30.98
CA VAL A 154 1.51 37.14 29.59
C VAL A 154 0.31 38.03 29.31
N TYR A 155 0.43 38.84 28.26
CA TYR A 155 -0.67 39.64 27.73
C TYR A 155 -0.97 39.19 26.30
N GLY A 156 -2.20 38.77 26.06
CA GLY A 156 -2.67 38.32 24.75
C GLY A 156 -3.82 39.19 24.27
N GLY A 157 -3.76 39.72 23.05
CA GLY A 157 -4.87 40.43 22.43
C GLY A 157 -5.27 39.76 21.11
N VAL A 158 -6.56 39.60 20.87
CA VAL A 158 -7.08 39.16 19.58
C VAL A 158 -8.02 40.20 19.00
N VAL A 159 -7.66 40.70 17.83
CA VAL A 159 -8.43 41.65 17.04
C VAL A 159 -9.17 40.88 15.96
N LEU A 160 -10.50 41.07 15.92
CA LEU A 160 -11.38 40.44 14.95
C LEU A 160 -11.44 41.25 13.65
N PRO A 161 -11.75 40.61 12.50
CA PRO A 161 -11.75 41.27 11.18
C PRO A 161 -12.84 42.34 11.03
N ALA A 162 -13.88 42.30 11.88
CA ALA A 162 -14.97 43.27 11.91
C ALA A 162 -15.61 43.30 13.31
N PRO A 163 -16.28 44.40 13.70
CA PRO A 163 -17.06 44.47 14.93
C PRO A 163 -18.21 43.45 14.94
N MET A 164 -18.41 42.74 16.06
CA MET A 164 -19.51 41.77 16.17
C MET A 164 -20.03 41.60 17.61
N PRO A 165 -21.30 41.18 17.81
CA PRO A 165 -21.84 40.97 19.15
C PRO A 165 -21.09 39.88 19.88
N VAL A 166 -20.81 40.09 21.18
CA VAL A 166 -20.13 39.10 22.04
C VAL A 166 -20.89 37.76 22.07
N SER A 167 -22.21 37.77 21.92
CA SER A 167 -23.05 36.55 21.85
C SER A 167 -22.77 35.66 20.63
N SER A 168 -22.17 36.21 19.57
CA SER A 168 -21.77 35.45 18.36
C SER A 168 -20.40 34.78 18.52
N LEU A 169 -19.64 35.19 19.53
CA LEU A 169 -18.30 34.73 19.84
C LEU A 169 -18.31 33.53 20.78
N SER A 170 -17.35 32.64 20.58
CA SER A 170 -17.03 31.56 21.52
C SER A 170 -15.55 31.66 21.86
N SER A 171 -15.21 32.01 23.10
CA SER A 171 -13.82 32.15 23.55
C SER A 171 -13.49 31.17 24.68
N ALA A 172 -12.31 30.56 24.63
CA ALA A 172 -11.74 29.77 25.73
C ALA A 172 -10.24 30.04 25.85
N CYS A 173 -9.73 29.97 27.07
CA CYS A 173 -8.31 30.15 27.39
C CYS A 173 -7.86 28.98 28.25
N TYR A 174 -6.74 28.37 27.89
CA TYR A 174 -6.12 27.28 28.62
C TYR A 174 -4.66 27.60 28.94
N ARG A 175 -4.19 27.20 30.13
CA ARG A 175 -2.80 27.35 30.57
C ARG A 175 -2.20 26.04 31.07
N GLY A 176 -0.87 25.98 31.13
CA GLY A 176 -0.12 24.86 31.70
C GLY A 176 0.69 24.06 30.66
N PRO A 177 1.14 22.84 31.00
CA PRO A 177 1.94 22.02 30.10
C PRO A 177 1.14 21.55 28.87
N PHE A 178 1.84 21.01 27.87
CA PHE A 178 1.21 20.49 26.66
C PHE A 178 0.11 19.46 27.00
N GLY A 179 -1.11 19.70 26.51
CA GLY A 179 -2.29 18.87 26.79
C GLY A 179 -3.10 19.27 28.02
N SER A 180 -2.69 20.30 28.76
CA SER A 180 -3.46 20.86 29.88
C SER A 180 -4.82 21.42 29.43
N THR A 181 -5.82 21.28 30.29
CA THR A 181 -7.15 21.88 30.15
C THR A 181 -7.46 22.89 31.26
N GLU A 182 -6.45 23.33 32.02
CA GLU A 182 -6.63 24.31 33.10
C GLU A 182 -7.05 25.67 32.51
N PRO A 183 -8.16 26.29 32.95
CA PRO A 183 -8.61 27.56 32.41
C PRO A 183 -7.73 28.73 32.85
N CYS A 184 -7.65 29.78 32.01
CA CYS A 184 -7.06 31.07 32.38
C CYS A 184 -8.08 32.21 32.41
N ALA A 185 -7.74 33.28 33.15
CA ALA A 185 -8.54 34.49 33.19
C ALA A 185 -8.66 35.13 31.79
N THR A 186 -9.88 35.50 31.40
CA THR A 186 -10.17 36.19 30.14
C THR A 186 -10.93 37.46 30.45
N LEU A 187 -10.61 38.55 29.75
CA LEU A 187 -11.26 39.85 29.93
C LEU A 187 -11.79 40.31 28.57
N SER A 188 -13.10 40.21 28.35
CA SER A 188 -13.71 40.82 27.18
C SER A 188 -13.88 42.32 27.45
N ALA A 189 -13.10 43.17 26.80
CA ALA A 189 -13.22 44.63 26.90
C ALA A 189 -13.64 45.19 25.53
N PRO A 190 -14.70 46.03 25.45
CA PRO A 190 -14.98 46.77 24.22
C PRO A 190 -13.85 47.79 23.98
N ALA A 191 -13.25 47.80 22.78
CA ALA A 191 -12.21 48.78 22.45
C ALA A 191 -12.82 50.19 22.34
N PRO A 192 -12.06 51.26 22.65
CA PRO A 192 -12.52 52.64 22.52
C PRO A 192 -12.96 53.05 21.10
N SER A 193 -12.54 52.30 20.08
CA SER A 193 -12.76 52.52 18.64
C SER A 193 -14.05 51.89 18.09
N GLY A 194 -14.84 51.17 18.88
CA GLY A 194 -15.96 50.36 18.38
C GLY A 194 -15.54 49.01 17.77
N GLU A 195 -14.25 48.67 17.86
CA GLU A 195 -13.71 47.35 17.55
C GLU A 195 -13.94 46.39 18.73
N THR A 196 -14.18 45.11 18.44
CA THR A 196 -14.32 44.07 19.47
C THR A 196 -12.95 43.44 19.70
N GLU A 197 -12.23 43.92 20.71
CA GLU A 197 -10.98 43.29 21.17
C GLU A 197 -11.29 42.16 22.18
N GLY A 198 -10.83 40.95 21.87
CA GLY A 198 -10.77 39.87 22.85
C GLY A 198 -9.44 39.95 23.60
N LEU A 199 -9.43 40.49 24.83
CA LEU A 199 -8.23 40.60 25.64
C LEU A 199 -8.10 39.39 26.57
N VAL A 200 -6.95 38.73 26.52
CA VAL A 200 -6.56 37.66 27.43
C VAL A 200 -5.46 38.19 28.32
N LEU A 201 -5.78 38.29 29.60
CA LEU A 201 -4.91 38.81 30.64
C LEU A 201 -4.59 37.66 31.59
N LEU A 202 -3.34 37.22 31.57
CA LEU A 202 -2.85 36.22 32.51
C LEU A 202 -1.87 36.89 33.47
N ASP A 203 -2.36 37.15 34.68
CA ASP A 203 -1.55 37.65 35.79
C ASP A 203 -1.11 36.43 36.64
N GLY A 204 0.04 35.85 36.29
CA GLY A 204 0.57 34.68 36.99
C GLY A 204 1.77 34.02 36.28
N LEU A 205 2.67 33.45 37.09
CA LEU A 205 3.87 32.76 36.63
C LEU A 205 3.54 31.50 35.82
N LEU A 206 4.15 31.35 34.64
CA LEU A 206 4.23 30.09 33.89
C LEU A 206 5.58 29.43 34.15
N ASN A 207 5.56 28.18 34.58
CA ASN A 207 6.78 27.40 34.76
C ASN A 207 7.41 27.06 33.40
N PRO A 208 8.71 26.67 33.37
CA PRO A 208 9.33 26.14 32.17
C PRO A 208 8.46 25.07 31.49
N ARG A 209 8.30 25.19 30.17
CA ARG A 209 7.47 24.34 29.29
C ARG A 209 5.94 24.45 29.47
N GLU A 210 5.46 25.39 30.27
CA GLU A 210 4.05 25.77 30.28
C GLU A 210 3.77 26.84 29.22
N GLY A 211 2.52 26.92 28.77
CA GLY A 211 2.11 27.89 27.76
C GLY A 211 0.64 28.25 27.86
N VAL A 212 0.22 29.23 27.06
CA VAL A 212 -1.14 29.76 27.04
C VAL A 212 -1.76 29.59 25.66
N THR A 213 -2.87 28.88 25.60
CA THR A 213 -3.62 28.65 24.36
C THR A 213 -4.97 29.33 24.41
N VAL A 214 -5.27 30.09 23.37
CA VAL A 214 -6.54 30.79 23.20
C VAL A 214 -7.29 30.18 22.03
N SER A 215 -8.58 29.96 22.23
CA SER A 215 -9.52 29.47 21.22
C SER A 215 -10.60 30.52 21.06
N ILE A 216 -10.75 31.06 19.86
CA ILE A 216 -11.78 32.05 19.52
C ILE A 216 -12.50 31.58 18.26
N GLY A 217 -13.83 31.45 18.35
CA GLY A 217 -14.70 31.10 17.25
C GLY A 217 -15.72 32.20 16.97
N PHE A 218 -15.97 32.45 15.69
CA PHE A 218 -16.87 33.50 15.19
C PHE A 218 -17.57 33.06 13.90
N PRO A 219 -18.65 33.73 13.46
CA PRO A 219 -19.34 33.38 12.21
C PRO A 219 -18.42 33.45 10.98
N ARG A 220 -18.52 32.46 10.09
CA ARG A 220 -17.63 32.33 8.92
C ARG A 220 -17.75 33.50 7.94
N GLU A 221 -18.89 34.17 7.88
CA GLU A 221 -19.18 35.25 6.91
C GLU A 221 -18.22 36.45 6.98
N PHE A 222 -17.53 36.64 8.10
CA PHE A 222 -16.55 37.71 8.29
C PHE A 222 -15.16 37.39 7.73
N VAL A 223 -14.93 36.15 7.26
CA VAL A 223 -13.65 35.72 6.71
C VAL A 223 -13.83 34.89 5.45
N SER A 224 -13.00 35.17 4.46
CA SER A 224 -12.90 34.39 3.22
C SER A 224 -12.31 33.02 3.49
N ALA A 225 -13.14 31.99 3.45
CA ALA A 225 -12.67 30.60 3.52
C ALA A 225 -11.97 30.19 2.20
N PRO A 226 -10.96 29.30 2.25
CA PRO A 226 -10.33 28.78 1.05
C PRO A 226 -11.35 28.09 0.15
N THR A 227 -11.24 28.31 -1.17
CA THR A 227 -12.07 27.63 -2.17
C THR A 227 -11.81 26.11 -2.16
N PRO A 228 -12.75 25.27 -2.63
CA PRO A 228 -12.53 23.83 -2.76
C PRO A 228 -11.26 23.50 -3.57
N VAL A 229 -10.99 24.25 -4.65
CA VAL A 229 -9.79 24.07 -5.48
C VAL A 229 -8.52 24.38 -4.70
N SER A 230 -8.48 25.51 -3.96
CA SER A 230 -7.32 25.86 -3.14
C SER A 230 -7.08 24.85 -2.01
N THR A 231 -8.16 24.28 -1.44
CA THR A 231 -8.10 23.25 -0.41
C THR A 231 -7.48 21.97 -0.94
N VAL A 232 -7.89 21.51 -2.13
CA VAL A 232 -7.29 20.35 -2.80
C VAL A 232 -5.83 20.63 -3.14
N TRP A 233 -5.52 21.80 -3.69
CA TRP A 233 -4.15 22.18 -4.00
C TRP A 233 -3.26 22.18 -2.75
N TYR A 234 -3.75 22.75 -1.64
CA TYR A 234 -3.05 22.75 -0.37
C TYR A 234 -2.82 21.35 0.15
N PHE A 235 -3.84 20.49 0.10
CA PHE A 235 -3.71 19.10 0.51
C PHE A 235 -2.60 18.38 -0.28
N PHE A 236 -2.57 18.47 -1.60
CA PHE A 236 -1.53 17.84 -2.42
C PHE A 236 -0.17 18.52 -2.29
N SER A 237 -0.10 19.84 -2.10
CA SER A 237 1.18 20.52 -1.84
C SER A 237 1.78 20.11 -0.49
N ASP A 238 0.92 19.89 0.50
CA ASP A 238 1.33 19.44 1.83
C ASP A 238 1.68 17.94 1.82
N ASN A 239 1.00 17.16 0.97
CA ASN A 239 1.03 15.69 0.91
C ASN A 239 1.31 15.17 -0.51
N TRP A 240 2.38 15.68 -1.14
CA TRP A 240 2.75 15.37 -2.53
C TRP A 240 2.89 13.87 -2.81
N ILE A 241 3.17 13.07 -1.78
CA ILE A 241 3.33 11.62 -1.84
C ILE A 241 2.07 10.90 -2.36
N PHE A 242 0.87 11.45 -2.16
CA PHE A 242 -0.36 10.90 -2.74
C PHE A 242 -0.41 11.04 -4.27
N GLY A 243 0.46 11.86 -4.87
CA GLY A 243 0.64 11.92 -6.31
C GLY A 243 1.42 10.74 -6.89
N VAL A 244 2.21 10.02 -6.08
CA VAL A 244 3.06 8.91 -6.54
C VAL A 244 2.25 7.75 -7.15
N PRO A 245 1.17 7.26 -6.52
CA PRO A 245 0.32 6.23 -7.14
C PRO A 245 -0.30 6.68 -8.45
N ILE A 246 -0.74 7.94 -8.54
CA ILE A 246 -1.37 8.50 -9.75
C ILE A 246 -0.34 8.54 -10.89
N LEU A 247 0.85 9.06 -10.62
CA LEU A 247 1.94 9.09 -11.61
C LEU A 247 2.34 7.66 -12.04
N THR A 248 2.43 6.74 -11.08
CA THR A 248 2.74 5.32 -11.37
C THR A 248 1.66 4.69 -12.25
N PHE A 249 0.39 4.96 -11.98
CA PHE A 249 -0.72 4.50 -12.83
C PHE A 249 -0.58 5.03 -14.25
N LEU A 250 -0.31 6.33 -14.43
CA LEU A 250 -0.14 6.93 -15.76
C LEU A 250 1.05 6.32 -16.52
N ILE A 251 2.18 6.12 -15.84
CA ILE A 251 3.37 5.47 -16.42
C ILE A 251 3.04 4.03 -16.82
N MET A 252 2.43 3.25 -15.92
CA MET A 252 2.10 1.85 -16.19
C MET A 252 1.05 1.70 -17.28
N TRP A 253 0.06 2.59 -17.32
CA TRP A 253 -0.93 2.67 -18.39
C TRP A 253 -0.27 2.97 -19.74
N PHE A 254 0.65 3.92 -19.79
CA PHE A 254 1.41 4.24 -21.00
C PHE A 254 2.28 3.07 -21.46
N LEU A 255 2.98 2.40 -20.53
CA LEU A 255 3.80 1.22 -20.81
C LEU A 255 2.94 0.05 -21.32
N TRP A 256 1.80 -0.20 -20.70
CA TRP A 256 0.86 -1.22 -21.16
C TRP A 256 0.32 -0.87 -22.55
N HIS A 257 -0.10 0.37 -22.76
CA HIS A 257 -0.66 0.82 -24.04
C HIS A 257 0.35 0.67 -25.19
N THR A 258 1.62 0.97 -24.95
CA THR A 258 2.68 0.95 -25.97
C THR A 258 3.36 -0.42 -26.14
N ARG A 259 3.56 -1.17 -25.05
CA ARG A 259 4.37 -2.40 -25.03
C ARG A 259 3.63 -3.65 -24.58
N GLY A 260 2.58 -3.54 -23.78
CA GLY A 260 1.84 -4.67 -23.22
C GLY A 260 0.67 -5.17 -24.09
N ARG A 261 0.05 -4.29 -24.88
CA ARG A 261 -1.11 -4.67 -25.70
C ARG A 261 -0.74 -5.64 -26.83
N ASP A 262 -1.56 -6.69 -26.94
CA ASP A 262 -1.57 -7.60 -28.08
C ASP A 262 -1.85 -6.82 -29.39
N PRO A 263 -1.19 -7.17 -30.51
CA PRO A 263 -1.51 -6.59 -31.81
C PRO A 263 -2.95 -6.92 -32.23
N ARG A 264 -3.54 -6.10 -33.12
CA ARG A 264 -4.86 -6.39 -33.67
C ARG A 264 -4.81 -7.66 -34.53
N GLY A 265 -5.69 -8.62 -34.24
CA GLY A 265 -5.90 -9.83 -35.04
C GLY A 265 -6.87 -9.60 -36.20
N ARG A 266 -7.56 -10.66 -36.66
CA ARG A 266 -8.59 -10.58 -37.70
C ARG A 266 -9.85 -9.87 -37.22
N GLY A 267 -10.13 -9.91 -35.91
CA GLY A 267 -11.27 -9.23 -35.29
C GLY A 267 -12.61 -9.95 -35.46
N THR A 268 -12.68 -10.98 -36.30
CA THR A 268 -13.81 -11.91 -36.40
C THR A 268 -13.37 -13.32 -36.02
N ILE A 269 -14.14 -13.95 -35.13
CA ILE A 269 -13.92 -15.34 -34.71
C ILE A 269 -14.78 -16.22 -35.63
N ILE A 270 -14.12 -17.07 -36.41
CA ILE A 270 -14.77 -18.05 -37.29
C ILE A 270 -14.69 -19.40 -36.60
N ALA A 271 -15.71 -20.24 -36.71
CA ALA A 271 -15.64 -21.58 -36.15
C ALA A 271 -14.59 -22.43 -36.88
N GLU A 272 -13.73 -23.07 -36.11
CA GLU A 272 -12.67 -23.95 -36.58
C GLU A 272 -13.00 -25.37 -36.10
N TYR A 273 -12.80 -26.39 -36.93
CA TYR A 273 -13.21 -27.77 -36.61
C TYR A 273 -12.08 -28.64 -36.05
N ASP A 274 -10.84 -28.14 -36.11
CA ASP A 274 -9.65 -28.78 -35.59
C ASP A 274 -8.87 -27.80 -34.71
N PRO A 275 -8.05 -28.27 -33.76
CA PRO A 275 -7.12 -27.41 -33.04
C PRO A 275 -6.05 -26.87 -33.99
N PRO A 276 -5.38 -25.75 -33.66
CA PRO A 276 -4.32 -25.22 -34.52
C PRO A 276 -3.22 -26.27 -34.75
N GLU A 277 -2.76 -26.37 -35.99
CA GLU A 277 -1.85 -27.43 -36.42
C GLU A 277 -0.59 -27.52 -35.56
N GLY A 278 -0.29 -28.74 -35.09
CA GLY A 278 0.94 -29.05 -34.36
C GLY A 278 1.00 -28.59 -32.90
N LEU A 279 -0.09 -28.04 -32.34
CA LEU A 279 -0.18 -27.69 -30.93
C LEU A 279 -0.69 -28.86 -30.07
N THR A 280 -0.03 -29.12 -28.94
CA THR A 280 -0.58 -30.00 -27.90
C THR A 280 -1.65 -29.28 -27.08
N PRO A 281 -2.50 -30.00 -26.33
CA PRO A 281 -3.46 -29.39 -25.42
C PRO A 281 -2.84 -28.38 -24.46
N ALA A 282 -1.68 -28.64 -23.86
CA ALA A 282 -1.08 -27.68 -22.93
C ALA A 282 -0.57 -26.41 -23.63
N GLU A 283 -0.07 -26.53 -24.86
CA GLU A 283 0.28 -25.36 -25.67
C GLU A 283 -0.96 -24.57 -26.07
N VAL A 284 -2.07 -25.24 -26.41
CA VAL A 284 -3.37 -24.59 -26.70
C VAL A 284 -3.86 -23.81 -25.48
N GLY A 285 -3.86 -24.40 -24.29
CA GLY A 285 -4.21 -23.72 -23.04
C GLY A 285 -3.35 -22.49 -22.80
N THR A 286 -2.03 -22.67 -22.90
CA THR A 286 -1.06 -21.59 -22.67
C THR A 286 -1.20 -20.45 -23.68
N VAL A 287 -1.48 -20.72 -24.96
CA VAL A 287 -1.73 -19.68 -25.97
C VAL A 287 -3.06 -18.98 -25.71
N TYR A 288 -4.08 -19.73 -25.28
CA TYR A 288 -5.42 -19.24 -24.99
C TYR A 288 -5.44 -18.22 -23.84
N ASP A 289 -4.85 -18.53 -22.69
CA ASP A 289 -4.95 -17.71 -21.47
C ASP A 289 -3.59 -17.19 -20.92
N GLU A 290 -2.48 -17.43 -21.64
CA GLU A 290 -1.11 -17.04 -21.27
C GLU A 290 -0.58 -17.74 -20.02
N GLN A 291 -1.24 -18.80 -19.56
CA GLN A 291 -0.87 -19.52 -18.35
C GLN A 291 -0.71 -21.00 -18.66
N ALA A 292 0.44 -21.56 -18.28
CA ALA A 292 0.59 -23.00 -18.18
C ALA A 292 0.04 -23.43 -16.81
N GLU A 293 -1.25 -23.74 -16.76
CA GLU A 293 -1.96 -24.19 -15.58
C GLU A 293 -1.81 -25.71 -15.38
N ASN A 294 -2.19 -26.19 -14.18
CA ASN A 294 -2.12 -27.62 -13.92
C ASN A 294 -3.20 -28.39 -14.72
N LYS A 295 -4.28 -27.71 -15.12
CA LYS A 295 -5.33 -28.26 -15.98
C LYS A 295 -4.79 -28.63 -17.36
N ASP A 296 -3.82 -27.85 -17.86
CA ASP A 296 -3.22 -27.98 -19.17
C ASP A 296 -2.35 -29.24 -19.23
N ILE A 297 -1.53 -29.43 -18.19
CA ILE A 297 -0.68 -30.62 -18.02
C ILE A 297 -1.54 -31.88 -17.83
N ALA A 298 -2.65 -31.79 -17.09
CA ALA A 298 -3.59 -32.89 -16.98
C ALA A 298 -4.29 -33.21 -18.32
N GLY A 299 -4.58 -32.21 -19.15
CA GLY A 299 -5.01 -32.40 -20.53
C GLY A 299 -3.97 -33.14 -21.36
N ASP A 300 -2.69 -32.76 -21.24
CA ASP A 300 -1.58 -33.45 -21.92
C ASP A 300 -1.40 -34.90 -21.42
N LEU A 301 -1.64 -35.21 -20.14
CA LEU A 301 -1.63 -36.60 -19.66
C LEU A 301 -2.67 -37.46 -20.39
N ILE A 302 -3.87 -36.92 -20.62
CA ILE A 302 -4.93 -37.62 -21.35
C ILE A 302 -4.56 -37.74 -22.83
N TYR A 303 -3.97 -36.69 -23.41
CA TYR A 303 -3.47 -36.71 -24.79
C TYR A 303 -2.38 -37.78 -25.01
N LEU A 304 -1.44 -37.91 -24.07
CA LEU A 304 -0.43 -38.98 -24.08
C LEU A 304 -1.05 -40.37 -23.91
N ALA A 305 -2.14 -40.48 -23.14
CA ALA A 305 -2.88 -41.73 -22.99
C ALA A 305 -3.55 -42.17 -24.29
N ILE A 306 -4.24 -41.24 -24.96
CA ILE A 306 -4.88 -41.47 -26.27
C ILE A 306 -3.84 -41.86 -27.33
N ARG A 307 -2.64 -41.26 -27.29
CA ARG A 307 -1.52 -41.61 -28.19
C ARG A 307 -0.79 -42.91 -27.81
N GLY A 308 -1.22 -43.59 -26.74
CA GLY A 308 -0.71 -44.91 -26.35
C GLY A 308 0.61 -44.89 -25.57
N TYR A 309 1.02 -43.76 -24.99
CA TYR A 309 2.23 -43.69 -24.16
C TYR A 309 1.97 -44.16 -22.73
N LEU A 310 0.75 -43.96 -22.23
CA LEU A 310 0.36 -44.36 -20.88
C LEU A 310 -1.09 -44.87 -20.81
N LYS A 311 -1.39 -45.65 -19.77
CA LYS A 311 -2.74 -46.08 -19.43
C LYS A 311 -3.11 -45.54 -18.06
N ILE A 312 -4.35 -45.09 -17.89
CA ILE A 312 -4.86 -44.52 -16.64
C ILE A 312 -5.85 -45.49 -16.03
N ARG A 313 -5.65 -45.90 -14.77
CA ARG A 313 -6.59 -46.71 -14.01
C ARG A 313 -7.10 -45.92 -12.80
N GLN A 314 -8.41 -45.86 -12.62
CA GLN A 314 -9.04 -45.30 -11.44
C GLN A 314 -9.22 -46.38 -10.38
N GLU A 315 -8.74 -46.14 -9.16
CA GLU A 315 -9.03 -46.95 -7.98
C GLU A 315 -9.93 -46.18 -7.02
N THR A 316 -10.87 -46.88 -6.39
CA THR A 316 -11.80 -46.30 -5.42
C THR A 316 -11.67 -47.04 -4.10
N THR A 317 -11.25 -46.34 -3.04
CA THR A 317 -11.18 -46.88 -1.69
C THR A 317 -12.38 -46.40 -0.87
N PRO A 318 -13.17 -47.31 -0.24
CA PRO A 318 -14.26 -46.92 0.63
C PRO A 318 -13.76 -46.09 1.81
N LYS A 319 -14.40 -44.95 2.08
CA LYS A 319 -14.17 -44.15 3.30
C LYS A 319 -15.50 -43.68 3.87
N LEU A 320 -15.59 -43.59 5.20
CA LEU A 320 -16.79 -43.15 5.91
C LEU A 320 -17.22 -41.75 5.42
N GLY A 321 -18.31 -41.69 4.64
CA GLY A 321 -18.91 -40.47 4.11
C GLY A 321 -18.70 -40.20 2.61
N LYS A 322 -17.50 -40.40 2.06
CA LYS A 322 -17.22 -40.23 0.62
C LYS A 322 -16.05 -41.11 0.21
N ASP A 323 -16.24 -41.88 -0.86
CA ASP A 323 -15.20 -42.72 -1.42
C ASP A 323 -13.98 -41.89 -1.85
N LYS A 324 -12.80 -42.39 -1.49
CA LYS A 324 -11.54 -41.77 -1.90
C LYS A 324 -11.16 -42.37 -3.25
N LYS A 325 -11.20 -41.56 -4.30
CA LYS A 325 -10.64 -41.91 -5.62
C LYS A 325 -9.13 -41.66 -5.62
N ASP A 326 -8.39 -42.55 -6.26
CA ASP A 326 -6.97 -42.38 -6.60
C ASP A 326 -6.77 -42.88 -8.04
N TYR A 327 -5.63 -42.52 -8.64
CA TYR A 327 -5.34 -42.86 -10.03
C TYR A 327 -3.95 -43.47 -10.16
N ILE A 328 -3.84 -44.53 -10.95
CA ILE A 328 -2.58 -45.19 -11.29
C ILE A 328 -2.29 -44.95 -12.77
N PHE A 329 -1.09 -44.46 -13.04
CA PHE A 329 -0.58 -44.31 -14.39
C PHE A 329 0.36 -45.48 -14.70
N TYR A 330 0.14 -46.17 -15.81
CA TYR A 330 1.01 -47.23 -16.34
C TYR A 330 1.72 -46.74 -17.59
N ARG A 331 3.04 -46.88 -17.65
CA ARG A 331 3.80 -46.53 -18.87
C ARG A 331 3.73 -47.64 -19.89
N LEU A 332 3.09 -47.39 -21.03
CA LEU A 332 2.97 -48.34 -22.15
C LEU A 332 4.18 -48.30 -23.09
N ARG A 333 4.69 -47.09 -23.37
CA ARG A 333 5.83 -46.86 -24.26
C ARG A 333 6.78 -45.82 -23.65
N PRO A 334 8.11 -45.93 -23.86
CA PRO A 334 9.02 -44.82 -23.55
C PRO A 334 8.68 -43.56 -24.35
N ALA A 335 9.02 -42.40 -23.79
CA ALA A 335 8.96 -41.15 -24.51
C ALA A 335 10.02 -41.13 -25.63
N ASP A 336 9.63 -40.67 -26.82
CA ASP A 336 10.47 -40.66 -28.03
C ASP A 336 10.57 -39.23 -28.61
N GLU A 337 11.33 -39.07 -29.69
CA GLU A 337 11.57 -37.77 -30.33
C GLU A 337 10.32 -37.15 -30.98
N SER A 338 9.22 -37.90 -31.13
CA SER A 338 7.97 -37.35 -31.65
C SER A 338 7.17 -36.56 -30.59
N LEU A 339 7.58 -36.65 -29.32
CA LEU A 339 7.01 -35.86 -28.24
C LEU A 339 7.79 -34.55 -28.03
N PRO A 340 7.10 -33.43 -27.78
CA PRO A 340 7.74 -32.20 -27.33
C PRO A 340 8.55 -32.39 -26.05
N ASP A 341 9.54 -31.53 -25.84
CA ASP A 341 10.45 -31.58 -24.67
C ASP A 341 9.71 -31.62 -23.33
N PHE A 342 8.62 -30.86 -23.20
CA PHE A 342 7.82 -30.82 -21.98
C PHE A 342 7.08 -32.15 -21.70
N ASP A 343 6.61 -32.86 -22.73
CA ASP A 343 5.96 -34.16 -22.59
C ASP A 343 6.99 -35.25 -22.26
N ARG A 344 8.18 -35.19 -22.85
CA ARG A 344 9.30 -36.06 -22.49
C ARG A 344 9.72 -35.86 -21.05
N GLU A 345 9.80 -34.61 -20.61
CA GLU A 345 10.08 -34.24 -19.23
C GLU A 345 8.98 -34.75 -18.28
N LEU A 346 7.72 -34.58 -18.63
CA LEU A 346 6.56 -35.07 -17.86
C LEU A 346 6.62 -36.59 -17.69
N MET A 347 6.85 -37.33 -18.78
CA MET A 347 7.02 -38.79 -18.75
C MET A 347 8.23 -39.23 -17.91
N ARG A 348 9.35 -38.52 -18.01
CA ARG A 348 10.54 -38.79 -17.19
C ARG A 348 10.27 -38.55 -15.71
N ALA A 349 9.64 -37.42 -15.36
CA ALA A 349 9.32 -37.12 -13.98
C ALA A 349 8.37 -38.17 -13.40
N LEU A 350 7.30 -38.53 -14.11
CA LEU A 350 6.31 -39.50 -13.65
C LEU A 350 6.90 -40.90 -13.44
N PHE A 351 7.61 -41.43 -14.43
CA PHE A 351 7.98 -42.84 -14.44
C PHE A 351 9.44 -43.13 -14.10
N GLU A 352 10.36 -42.20 -14.36
CA GLU A 352 11.78 -42.39 -14.05
C GLU A 352 12.15 -41.82 -12.68
N THR A 353 11.53 -40.70 -12.28
CA THR A 353 11.87 -40.03 -11.01
C THR A 353 10.99 -40.52 -9.86
N HIS A 354 9.67 -40.64 -10.09
CA HIS A 354 8.70 -41.01 -9.06
C HIS A 354 8.04 -42.38 -9.29
N GLY A 355 8.36 -43.05 -10.39
CA GLY A 355 7.81 -44.37 -10.71
C GLY A 355 8.35 -45.45 -9.80
N THR A 356 7.50 -46.38 -9.39
CA THR A 356 7.92 -47.56 -8.65
C THR A 356 8.35 -48.65 -9.62
N ALA A 357 9.48 -49.30 -9.34
CA ALA A 357 9.82 -50.56 -9.99
C ALA A 357 8.99 -51.65 -9.32
N THR A 358 8.09 -52.32 -10.06
CA THR A 358 7.38 -53.47 -9.52
C THR A 358 7.62 -54.72 -10.35
N THR A 359 7.86 -55.77 -9.57
CA THR A 359 8.28 -57.13 -9.85
C THR A 359 7.25 -57.90 -10.66
N GLU A 360 7.50 -58.06 -11.95
CA GLU A 360 7.18 -59.26 -12.74
C GLU A 360 7.83 -59.13 -14.12
N ALA A 361 8.26 -60.25 -14.69
CA ALA A 361 8.97 -60.31 -15.96
C ALA A 361 8.10 -59.72 -17.10
N GLY A 362 8.35 -58.46 -17.46
CA GLY A 362 7.58 -57.68 -18.44
C GLY A 362 6.87 -56.43 -17.91
N ALA A 363 7.04 -56.08 -16.62
CA ALA A 363 6.24 -55.06 -15.94
C ALA A 363 6.43 -53.61 -16.47
N LEU A 364 5.29 -52.99 -16.80
CA LEU A 364 5.17 -51.54 -17.07
C LEU A 364 5.51 -50.76 -15.80
N LYS A 365 6.30 -49.69 -15.90
CA LYS A 365 6.50 -48.77 -14.76
C LYS A 365 5.15 -48.14 -14.40
N GLU A 366 4.82 -48.13 -13.12
CA GLU A 366 3.60 -47.51 -12.62
C GLU A 366 3.88 -46.39 -11.61
N VAL A 367 2.96 -45.45 -11.49
CA VAL A 367 3.00 -44.41 -10.48
C VAL A 367 1.60 -44.05 -10.02
N ARG A 368 1.39 -44.00 -8.70
CA ARG A 368 0.14 -43.54 -8.10
C ARG A 368 0.12 -42.03 -8.01
N LEU A 369 -1.01 -41.40 -8.36
CA LEU A 369 -1.17 -39.96 -8.26
C LEU A 369 -0.96 -39.48 -6.83
N SER A 370 -1.51 -40.16 -5.84
CA SER A 370 -1.31 -39.82 -4.43
C SER A 370 0.15 -39.86 -3.96
N ALA A 371 1.01 -40.67 -4.59
CA ALA A 371 2.43 -40.75 -4.27
C ALA A 371 3.22 -39.51 -4.73
N LEU A 372 2.67 -38.74 -5.67
CA LEU A 372 3.25 -37.50 -6.20
C LEU A 372 3.03 -36.30 -5.27
N LYS A 373 2.15 -36.43 -4.27
CA LYS A 373 1.82 -35.38 -3.32
C LYS A 373 3.08 -34.82 -2.64
N ASP A 374 3.22 -33.49 -2.65
CA ASP A 374 4.32 -32.73 -2.05
C ASP A 374 5.72 -33.01 -2.66
N LYS A 375 5.83 -33.92 -3.64
CA LYS A 375 7.09 -34.33 -4.28
C LYS A 375 7.23 -33.84 -5.72
N PHE A 376 6.12 -33.73 -6.44
CA PHE A 376 6.12 -33.44 -7.87
C PHE A 376 6.14 -31.94 -8.23
N SER A 377 5.96 -31.05 -7.24
CA SER A 377 5.80 -29.61 -7.49
C SER A 377 6.98 -29.01 -8.27
N LYS A 378 8.23 -29.41 -7.97
CA LYS A 378 9.42 -28.93 -8.70
C LYS A 378 9.45 -29.41 -10.15
N ASP A 379 9.10 -30.68 -10.40
CA ASP A 379 9.02 -31.25 -11.74
C ASP A 379 7.92 -30.56 -12.56
N LEU A 380 6.77 -30.29 -11.91
CA LEU A 380 5.67 -29.55 -12.52
C LEU A 380 6.10 -28.14 -12.97
N GLN A 381 6.84 -27.41 -12.12
CA GLN A 381 7.37 -26.09 -12.50
C GLN A 381 8.35 -26.19 -13.67
N LYS A 382 9.17 -27.24 -13.72
CA LYS A 382 10.09 -27.47 -14.83
C LYS A 382 9.34 -27.75 -16.13
N VAL A 383 8.30 -28.59 -16.10
CA VAL A 383 7.42 -28.86 -17.25
C VAL A 383 6.76 -27.56 -17.74
N LYS A 384 6.19 -26.75 -16.84
CA LYS A 384 5.63 -25.43 -17.19
C LYS A 384 6.64 -24.51 -17.86
N GLY A 385 7.85 -24.42 -17.31
CA GLY A 385 8.94 -23.62 -17.88
C GLY A 385 9.35 -24.05 -19.29
N LEU A 386 9.22 -25.35 -19.61
CA LEU A 386 9.42 -25.91 -20.95
C LEU A 386 8.23 -25.60 -21.88
N ILE A 387 6.99 -25.67 -21.41
CA ILE A 387 5.80 -25.24 -22.17
C ILE A 387 5.92 -23.77 -22.56
N TYR A 388 6.25 -22.89 -21.61
CA TYR A 388 6.51 -21.48 -21.91
C TYR A 388 7.67 -21.28 -22.89
N GLY A 389 8.70 -22.12 -22.80
CA GLY A 389 9.80 -22.14 -23.77
C GLY A 389 9.32 -22.49 -25.18
N ALA A 390 8.49 -23.52 -25.31
CA ALA A 390 7.95 -24.01 -26.58
C ALA A 390 7.04 -22.98 -27.25
N VAL A 391 6.10 -22.36 -26.52
CA VAL A 391 5.21 -21.35 -27.12
C VAL A 391 5.95 -20.07 -27.53
N VAL A 392 7.07 -19.73 -26.86
CA VAL A 392 7.94 -18.62 -27.26
C VAL A 392 8.81 -19.00 -28.45
N SER A 393 9.43 -20.18 -28.48
CA SER A 393 10.29 -20.62 -29.60
C SER A 393 9.49 -20.81 -30.89
N ARG A 394 8.23 -21.21 -30.80
CA ARG A 394 7.26 -21.27 -31.91
C ARG A 394 6.73 -19.89 -32.32
N GLY A 395 7.10 -18.84 -31.59
CA GLY A 395 6.81 -17.45 -31.93
C GLY A 395 5.40 -16.99 -31.59
N TYR A 396 4.69 -17.61 -30.64
CA TYR A 396 3.36 -17.16 -30.19
C TYR A 396 3.43 -16.02 -29.15
N PHE A 397 4.51 -15.97 -28.37
CA PHE A 397 4.76 -14.92 -27.38
C PHE A 397 6.11 -14.24 -27.61
N THR A 398 6.20 -12.95 -27.30
CA THR A 398 7.44 -12.18 -27.42
C THR A 398 8.47 -12.55 -26.36
N LYS A 399 8.01 -12.87 -25.15
CA LYS A 399 8.79 -13.34 -23.99
C LYS A 399 7.94 -14.34 -23.22
N LYS A 400 8.56 -15.15 -22.35
CA LYS A 400 7.82 -16.04 -21.45
C LYS A 400 6.85 -15.23 -20.57
N PRO A 401 5.53 -15.49 -20.62
CA PRO A 401 4.55 -14.75 -19.82
C PRO A 401 4.85 -14.76 -18.31
N GLU A 402 5.23 -15.92 -17.76
CA GLU A 402 5.60 -16.06 -16.35
C GLU A 402 6.78 -15.15 -15.94
N TRP A 403 7.76 -14.99 -16.84
CA TRP A 403 8.95 -14.18 -16.60
C TRP A 403 8.62 -12.69 -16.61
N VAL A 404 7.72 -12.26 -17.51
CA VAL A 404 7.24 -10.87 -17.51
C VAL A 404 6.50 -10.58 -16.21
N ARG A 405 5.58 -11.45 -15.79
CA ARG A 405 4.83 -11.28 -14.54
C ARG A 405 5.75 -11.26 -13.31
N SER A 406 6.76 -12.15 -13.25
CA SER A 406 7.69 -12.21 -12.13
C SER A 406 8.59 -10.98 -12.03
N ILE A 407 9.02 -10.38 -13.15
CA ILE A 407 9.75 -9.10 -13.15
C ILE A 407 8.90 -8.00 -12.52
N TYR A 408 7.65 -7.84 -12.96
CA TYR A 408 6.78 -6.78 -12.44
C TYR A 408 6.42 -6.99 -10.97
N LEU A 409 6.17 -8.24 -10.54
CA LEU A 409 6.01 -8.57 -9.13
C LEU A 409 7.29 -8.30 -8.33
N GLY A 410 8.46 -8.62 -8.88
CA GLY A 410 9.76 -8.32 -8.26
C GLY A 410 9.99 -6.81 -8.09
N ILE A 411 9.68 -6.01 -9.11
CA ILE A 411 9.73 -4.53 -9.04
C ILE A 411 8.75 -4.00 -7.99
N ALA A 412 7.50 -4.50 -7.99
CA ALA A 412 6.50 -4.10 -7.01
C ALA A 412 6.95 -4.41 -5.57
N SER A 413 7.48 -5.62 -5.34
CA SER A 413 8.04 -6.03 -4.05
C SER A 413 9.25 -5.20 -3.64
N MET A 414 10.15 -4.89 -4.59
CA MET A 414 11.34 -4.08 -4.32
C MET A 414 10.96 -2.64 -3.94
N ILE A 415 10.02 -2.02 -4.66
CA ILE A 415 9.49 -0.70 -4.31
C ILE A 415 8.88 -0.71 -2.91
N TRP A 416 8.11 -1.75 -2.58
CA TRP A 416 7.53 -1.89 -1.25
C TRP A 416 8.59 -2.00 -0.15
N ILE A 417 9.64 -2.82 -0.36
CA ILE A 417 10.76 -2.95 0.57
C ILE A 417 11.49 -1.62 0.74
N VAL A 418 11.79 -0.91 -0.35
CA VAL A 418 12.46 0.40 -0.30
C VAL A 418 11.63 1.41 0.49
N ILE A 419 10.32 1.47 0.22
CA ILE A 419 9.40 2.37 0.95
C ILE A 419 9.36 2.03 2.44
N TYR A 420 9.30 0.74 2.77
CA TYR A 420 9.33 0.28 4.16
C TYR A 420 10.62 0.68 4.86
N VAL A 421 11.79 0.40 4.28
CA VAL A 421 13.11 0.74 4.85
C VAL A 421 13.27 2.26 4.99
N VAL A 422 12.88 3.04 3.97
CA VAL A 422 12.91 4.51 4.03
C VAL A 422 11.99 5.03 5.14
N SER A 423 10.83 4.40 5.37
CA SER A 423 9.93 4.78 6.46
C SER A 423 10.51 4.50 7.86
N GLU A 424 11.27 3.41 8.02
CA GLU A 424 11.97 3.06 9.25
C GLU A 424 13.10 4.05 9.55
N ILE A 425 13.97 4.31 8.56
CA ILE A 425 15.08 5.26 8.67
C ILE A 425 14.55 6.68 8.92
N GLY A 426 13.50 7.08 8.19
CA GLY A 426 12.82 8.36 8.37
C GLY A 426 12.25 8.54 9.78
N GLY A 427 11.76 7.46 10.40
CA GLY A 427 11.32 7.46 11.78
C GLY A 427 12.43 7.72 12.80
N LEU A 428 13.65 7.21 12.55
CA LEU A 428 14.81 7.42 13.43
C LEU A 428 15.33 8.86 13.40
N ILE A 429 15.26 9.53 12.26
CA ILE A 429 15.74 10.91 12.08
C ILE A 429 14.68 11.99 12.38
N GLY A 430 13.59 11.63 13.06
CA GLY A 430 12.51 12.59 13.41
C GLY A 430 11.72 13.10 12.19
N GLY A 431 11.67 12.31 11.12
CA GLY A 431 11.03 12.66 9.86
C GLY A 431 9.56 13.07 9.99
N VAL A 432 9.18 14.05 9.16
CA VAL A 432 7.91 14.80 9.21
C VAL A 432 6.67 13.94 8.87
N TRP A 433 6.83 12.81 8.19
CA TRP A 433 5.71 11.99 7.70
C TRP A 433 5.20 10.99 8.75
N SER A 434 3.88 10.78 8.80
CA SER A 434 3.32 9.71 9.63
C SER A 434 3.57 8.35 8.96
N ARG A 435 4.25 7.44 9.67
CA ARG A 435 4.57 6.06 9.23
C ARG A 435 3.43 5.34 8.49
N PRO A 436 2.15 5.39 8.91
CA PRO A 436 1.08 4.70 8.18
C PRO A 436 0.82 5.24 6.76
N THR A 437 0.99 6.54 6.51
CA THR A 437 0.67 7.14 5.20
C THR A 437 1.62 6.67 4.11
N ILE A 438 2.92 6.64 4.39
CA ILE A 438 3.96 6.17 3.48
C ILE A 438 3.72 4.69 3.13
N ILE A 439 3.40 3.87 4.12
CA ILE A 439 3.13 2.44 3.93
C ILE A 439 1.92 2.22 3.02
N VAL A 440 0.80 2.91 3.28
CA VAL A 440 -0.41 2.82 2.46
C VAL A 440 -0.12 3.23 1.02
N VAL A 441 0.58 4.35 0.81
CA VAL A 441 0.97 4.80 -0.54
C VAL A 441 1.85 3.76 -1.24
N GLY A 442 2.79 3.15 -0.51
CA GLY A 442 3.65 2.10 -1.05
C GLY A 442 2.88 0.85 -1.48
N PHE A 443 1.92 0.40 -0.68
CA PHE A 443 1.05 -0.72 -1.04
C PHE A 443 0.21 -0.43 -2.28
N ILE A 444 -0.39 0.76 -2.38
CA ILE A 444 -1.17 1.16 -3.56
C ILE A 444 -0.26 1.18 -4.80
N THR A 445 0.93 1.78 -4.68
CA THR A 445 1.89 1.88 -5.78
C THR A 445 2.36 0.49 -6.26
N GLY A 446 2.76 -0.39 -5.34
CA GLY A 446 3.13 -1.77 -5.67
C GLY A 446 1.97 -2.57 -6.26
N GLY A 447 0.75 -2.39 -5.72
CA GLY A 447 -0.46 -3.03 -6.22
C GLY A 447 -0.77 -2.64 -7.66
N ILE A 448 -0.66 -1.36 -8.01
CA ILE A 448 -0.82 -0.88 -9.40
C ILE A 448 0.16 -1.60 -10.33
N ILE A 449 1.45 -1.65 -9.97
CA ILE A 449 2.48 -2.30 -10.78
C ILE A 449 2.20 -3.80 -10.93
N ALA A 450 1.75 -4.47 -9.86
CA ALA A 450 1.40 -5.89 -9.90
C ALA A 450 0.20 -6.17 -10.82
N VAL A 451 -0.86 -5.34 -10.74
CA VAL A 451 -2.06 -5.46 -11.58
C VAL A 451 -1.70 -5.29 -13.06
N PHE A 452 -0.95 -4.25 -13.40
CA PHE A 452 -0.48 -4.07 -14.77
C PHE A 452 0.48 -5.19 -15.19
N GLY A 453 1.36 -5.65 -14.29
CA GLY A 453 2.26 -6.77 -14.53
C GLY A 453 1.54 -8.05 -14.96
N TRP A 454 0.31 -8.27 -14.47
CA TRP A 454 -0.52 -9.40 -14.89
C TRP A 454 -0.99 -9.29 -16.35
N ALA A 455 -1.20 -8.06 -16.84
CA ALA A 455 -1.66 -7.74 -18.20
C ALA A 455 -0.53 -7.33 -19.19
N MET A 456 0.73 -7.34 -18.74
CA MET A 456 1.90 -6.98 -19.55
C MET A 456 2.42 -8.08 -20.50
N PRO A 457 2.24 -9.39 -20.27
CA PRO A 457 2.61 -10.40 -21.25
C PRO A 457 1.94 -10.13 -22.59
N LYS A 458 2.72 -10.22 -23.67
CA LYS A 458 2.29 -9.84 -25.01
C LYS A 458 2.45 -10.98 -26.00
N ARG A 459 1.36 -11.35 -26.66
CA ARG A 459 1.34 -12.25 -27.82
C ARG A 459 1.93 -11.57 -29.05
N THR A 460 2.55 -12.36 -29.91
CA THR A 460 2.92 -11.91 -31.26
C THR A 460 1.69 -11.89 -32.16
N TYR A 461 1.82 -11.38 -33.39
CA TYR A 461 0.73 -11.46 -34.38
C TYR A 461 0.31 -12.92 -34.63
N ARG A 462 1.27 -13.84 -34.75
CA ARG A 462 1.01 -15.29 -34.86
C ARG A 462 0.29 -15.84 -33.64
N GLY A 463 0.66 -15.40 -32.43
CA GLY A 463 -0.02 -15.75 -31.17
C GLY A 463 -1.47 -15.30 -31.12
N VAL A 464 -1.76 -14.09 -31.59
CA VAL A 464 -3.14 -13.56 -31.66
C VAL A 464 -3.97 -14.37 -32.64
N LEU A 465 -3.44 -14.68 -33.84
CA LEU A 465 -4.13 -15.52 -34.81
C LEU A 465 -4.40 -16.94 -34.28
N ALA A 466 -3.43 -17.53 -33.58
CA ALA A 466 -3.60 -18.84 -32.94
C ALA A 466 -4.68 -18.78 -31.86
N LYS A 467 -4.73 -17.71 -31.05
CA LYS A 467 -5.80 -17.49 -30.07
C LYS A 467 -7.17 -17.36 -30.73
N GLU A 468 -7.29 -16.61 -31.82
CA GLU A 468 -8.54 -16.49 -32.59
C GLU A 468 -8.99 -17.85 -33.14
N HIS A 469 -8.07 -18.65 -33.67
CA HIS A 469 -8.35 -20.03 -34.10
C HIS A 469 -8.83 -20.90 -32.92
N ILE A 470 -8.13 -20.85 -31.78
CA ILE A 470 -8.52 -21.59 -30.58
C ILE A 470 -9.91 -21.18 -30.08
N LEU A 471 -10.25 -19.89 -30.15
CA LEU A 471 -11.59 -19.40 -29.82
C LEU A 471 -12.65 -19.96 -30.78
N GLY A 472 -12.35 -20.01 -32.08
CA GLY A 472 -13.18 -20.66 -33.09
C GLY A 472 -13.40 -22.15 -32.83
N PHE A 473 -12.34 -22.85 -32.46
CA PHE A 473 -12.38 -24.27 -32.11
C PHE A 473 -13.15 -24.52 -30.81
N ARG A 474 -12.98 -23.66 -29.80
CA ARG A 474 -13.75 -23.70 -28.56
C ARG A 474 -15.25 -23.52 -28.83
N GLU A 475 -15.61 -22.61 -29.73
CA GLU A 475 -17.00 -22.41 -30.14
C GLU A 475 -17.57 -23.69 -30.78
N PHE A 476 -16.83 -24.33 -31.68
CA PHE A 476 -17.23 -25.61 -32.27
C PHE A 476 -17.48 -26.70 -31.21
N LEU A 477 -16.57 -26.85 -30.23
CA LEU A 477 -16.71 -27.83 -29.14
C LEU A 477 -17.89 -27.54 -28.21
N HIS A 478 -18.27 -26.26 -28.07
CA HIS A 478 -19.36 -25.80 -27.23
C HIS A 478 -20.74 -25.94 -27.90
N VAL A 479 -20.83 -25.84 -29.23
CA VAL A 479 -22.10 -25.83 -29.99
C VAL A 479 -22.88 -27.14 -29.83
N THR A 480 -24.12 -27.05 -29.33
CA THR A 480 -25.03 -28.20 -29.17
C THR A 480 -25.72 -28.60 -30.49
N GLU A 481 -26.31 -29.81 -30.56
CA GLU A 481 -26.94 -30.34 -31.79
C GLU A 481 -27.98 -29.40 -32.44
N ARG A 482 -28.72 -28.62 -31.65
CA ARG A 482 -29.73 -27.67 -32.15
C ARG A 482 -29.13 -26.50 -32.93
N ASP A 483 -27.89 -26.10 -32.64
CA ASP A 483 -27.16 -25.04 -33.33
C ASP A 483 -26.21 -25.57 -34.41
N ARG A 484 -26.00 -26.89 -34.48
CA ARG A 484 -25.15 -27.56 -35.48
C ARG A 484 -25.68 -27.36 -36.91
N LEU A 485 -26.98 -27.12 -37.07
CA LEU A 485 -27.62 -26.75 -38.35
C LEU A 485 -27.07 -25.45 -38.96
N LYS A 486 -26.47 -24.56 -38.15
CA LYS A 486 -25.80 -23.34 -38.64
C LYS A 486 -24.44 -23.63 -39.28
N PHE A 487 -23.89 -24.83 -39.10
CA PHE A 487 -22.57 -25.23 -39.59
C PHE A 487 -22.69 -26.20 -40.77
N HIS A 488 -22.68 -25.66 -41.99
CA HIS A 488 -22.89 -26.43 -43.22
C HIS A 488 -21.84 -27.55 -43.48
N ASN A 489 -20.70 -27.56 -42.78
CA ASN A 489 -19.57 -28.49 -43.02
C ASN A 489 -19.01 -29.16 -41.74
N ALA A 490 -19.80 -29.30 -40.67
CA ALA A 490 -19.29 -29.91 -39.43
C ALA A 490 -18.89 -31.40 -39.66
N PRO A 491 -17.72 -31.86 -39.15
CA PRO A 491 -17.25 -33.23 -39.37
C PRO A 491 -18.21 -34.28 -38.80
N GLU A 492 -18.18 -35.49 -39.37
CA GLU A 492 -19.01 -36.62 -38.92
C GLU A 492 -18.73 -36.96 -37.44
N LYS A 493 -19.80 -37.28 -36.70
CA LYS A 493 -19.68 -37.73 -35.31
C LYS A 493 -19.21 -39.18 -35.28
N LYS A 494 -17.92 -39.38 -35.04
CA LYS A 494 -17.33 -40.71 -34.81
C LYS A 494 -16.81 -40.81 -33.36
N PRO A 495 -16.87 -42.00 -32.74
CA PRO A 495 -16.21 -42.26 -31.46
C PRO A 495 -14.76 -41.78 -31.41
N GLU A 496 -14.00 -41.95 -32.50
CA GLU A 496 -12.61 -41.50 -32.56
C GLU A 496 -12.48 -39.98 -32.47
N THR A 497 -13.43 -39.23 -33.05
CA THR A 497 -13.46 -37.76 -32.99
C THR A 497 -13.67 -37.26 -31.55
N PHE A 498 -14.49 -37.97 -30.77
CA PHE A 498 -14.70 -37.65 -29.36
C PHE A 498 -13.38 -37.74 -28.59
N GLU A 499 -12.67 -38.88 -28.70
CA GLU A 499 -11.39 -39.09 -28.02
C GLU A 499 -10.32 -38.10 -28.50
N LYS A 500 -10.22 -37.84 -29.81
CA LYS A 500 -9.25 -36.91 -30.40
C LYS A 500 -9.32 -35.51 -29.78
N PHE A 501 -10.53 -34.98 -29.56
CA PHE A 501 -10.73 -33.61 -29.09
C PHE A 501 -10.96 -33.46 -27.59
N LEU A 502 -11.19 -34.56 -26.87
CA LEU A 502 -11.44 -34.55 -25.43
C LEU A 502 -10.34 -33.85 -24.61
N PRO A 503 -9.03 -34.06 -24.85
CA PRO A 503 -7.98 -33.33 -24.14
C PRO A 503 -8.06 -31.81 -24.34
N PHE A 504 -8.36 -31.37 -25.56
CA PHE A 504 -8.49 -29.95 -25.87
C PHE A 504 -9.75 -29.34 -25.26
N ALA A 505 -10.87 -30.07 -25.27
CA ALA A 505 -12.11 -29.65 -24.61
C ALA A 505 -11.90 -29.45 -23.11
N ILE A 506 -11.12 -30.32 -22.47
CA ILE A 506 -10.76 -30.23 -21.05
C ILE A 506 -9.93 -28.98 -20.76
N VAL A 507 -8.93 -28.70 -21.60
CA VAL A 507 -8.07 -27.51 -21.43
C VAL A 507 -8.85 -26.22 -21.65
N LEU A 508 -9.79 -26.22 -22.61
CA LEU A 508 -10.64 -25.08 -22.94
C LEU A 508 -11.88 -24.96 -22.03
N GLY A 509 -12.10 -25.92 -21.12
CA GLY A 509 -13.18 -25.94 -20.14
C GLY A 509 -14.57 -26.14 -20.74
N VAL A 510 -14.67 -26.94 -21.81
CA VAL A 510 -15.92 -27.26 -22.53
C VAL A 510 -16.12 -28.77 -22.65
N GLU A 511 -15.52 -29.57 -21.75
CA GLU A 511 -15.52 -31.03 -21.84
C GLU A 511 -16.89 -31.67 -21.61
N LYS A 512 -17.75 -31.03 -20.81
CA LYS A 512 -19.09 -31.55 -20.49
C LYS A 512 -20.03 -31.37 -21.69
N GLU A 513 -20.01 -30.18 -22.27
CA GLU A 513 -20.73 -29.81 -23.47
C GLU A 513 -20.31 -30.72 -24.62
N TRP A 514 -19.00 -30.92 -24.81
CA TRP A 514 -18.46 -31.84 -25.80
C TRP A 514 -18.91 -33.29 -25.57
N ALA A 515 -18.81 -33.80 -24.35
CA ALA A 515 -19.20 -35.18 -24.02
C ALA A 515 -20.68 -35.46 -24.21
N THR A 516 -21.55 -34.47 -23.95
CA THR A 516 -23.00 -34.59 -24.12
C THR A 516 -23.35 -34.91 -25.58
N GLN A 517 -22.57 -34.41 -26.54
CA GLN A 517 -22.79 -34.66 -27.98
C GLN A 517 -22.59 -36.12 -28.41
N PHE A 518 -21.92 -36.93 -27.56
CA PHE A 518 -21.56 -38.33 -27.84
C PHE A 518 -22.20 -39.32 -26.86
N GLN A 519 -23.17 -38.88 -26.04
CA GLN A 519 -23.79 -39.70 -24.99
C GLN A 519 -24.38 -41.02 -25.51
N GLU A 520 -24.94 -40.99 -26.71
CA GLU A 520 -25.57 -42.16 -27.36
C GLU A 520 -24.60 -42.92 -28.28
N LEU A 521 -23.50 -42.30 -28.69
CA LEU A 521 -22.54 -42.85 -29.67
C LEU A 521 -21.34 -43.51 -29.00
N TYR A 522 -20.98 -43.11 -27.78
CA TYR A 522 -19.78 -43.55 -27.09
C TYR A 522 -20.15 -44.29 -25.80
N THR A 523 -20.41 -45.60 -25.96
CA THR A 523 -20.96 -46.50 -24.93
C THR A 523 -19.97 -47.57 -24.43
N THR A 524 -18.78 -47.63 -25.03
CA THR A 524 -17.70 -48.54 -24.64
C THR A 524 -16.52 -47.77 -24.07
N GLU A 525 -15.88 -48.32 -23.03
CA GLU A 525 -14.72 -47.71 -22.39
C GLU A 525 -13.47 -47.68 -23.31
N PRO A 526 -12.72 -46.57 -23.35
CA PRO A 526 -11.49 -46.50 -24.15
C PRO A 526 -10.40 -47.42 -23.63
N GLN A 527 -9.57 -47.96 -24.53
CA GLN A 527 -8.47 -48.88 -24.16
C GLN A 527 -7.42 -48.26 -23.22
N TRP A 528 -7.24 -46.93 -23.31
CA TRP A 528 -6.27 -46.17 -22.53
C TRP A 528 -6.78 -45.78 -21.13
N TYR A 529 -8.06 -45.97 -20.82
CA TYR A 529 -8.65 -45.69 -19.51
C TYR A 529 -9.29 -46.94 -18.90
N GLN A 530 -9.21 -47.09 -17.59
CA GLN A 530 -9.92 -48.13 -16.86
C GLN A 530 -10.53 -47.53 -15.58
N GLY A 531 -11.83 -47.33 -15.59
CA GLY A 531 -12.61 -46.77 -14.51
C GLY A 531 -13.24 -47.83 -13.62
N THR A 532 -13.81 -47.38 -12.51
CA THR A 532 -14.70 -48.18 -11.67
C THR A 532 -16.14 -47.98 -12.13
N TYR A 533 -16.42 -48.27 -13.40
CA TYR A 533 -17.78 -48.23 -13.93
C TYR A 533 -18.38 -49.63 -13.81
N GLY A 534 -19.57 -49.74 -13.23
CA GLY A 534 -20.34 -50.99 -13.29
C GLY A 534 -20.85 -51.25 -14.72
N ALA A 535 -22.04 -51.85 -14.85
CA ALA A 535 -22.61 -52.24 -16.14
C ALA A 535 -23.12 -51.10 -17.06
N ARG A 536 -22.77 -49.82 -16.83
CA ARG A 536 -23.33 -48.66 -17.58
C ARG A 536 -22.30 -47.56 -17.83
N PHE A 537 -21.47 -47.72 -18.85
CA PHE A 537 -20.56 -46.66 -19.34
C PHE A 537 -21.30 -45.68 -20.29
N ASN A 538 -21.01 -44.38 -20.18
CA ASN A 538 -21.38 -43.37 -21.18
C ASN A 538 -20.37 -42.20 -21.19
N SER A 539 -20.35 -41.41 -22.27
CA SER A 539 -19.41 -40.29 -22.44
C SER A 539 -19.49 -39.22 -21.36
N VAL A 540 -20.68 -38.92 -20.82
CA VAL A 540 -20.90 -37.84 -19.84
C VAL A 540 -20.31 -38.21 -18.48
N VAL A 541 -20.57 -39.44 -18.02
CA VAL A 541 -19.98 -40.00 -16.79
C VAL A 541 -18.46 -40.12 -16.96
N PHE A 542 -18.00 -40.55 -18.13
CA PHE A 542 -16.58 -40.60 -18.45
C PHE A 542 -15.90 -39.22 -18.38
N ALA A 543 -16.46 -38.20 -19.02
CA ALA A 543 -15.95 -36.82 -18.95
C ALA A 543 -15.94 -36.27 -17.52
N SER A 544 -16.93 -36.63 -16.70
CA SER A 544 -16.95 -36.26 -15.28
C SER A 544 -15.79 -36.90 -14.50
N SER A 545 -15.47 -38.17 -14.76
CA SER A 545 -14.30 -38.84 -14.14
C SER A 545 -12.97 -38.25 -14.57
N LEU A 546 -12.85 -37.79 -15.83
CA LEU A 546 -11.66 -37.09 -16.31
C LEU A 546 -11.52 -35.69 -15.71
N SER A 547 -12.63 -34.98 -15.52
CA SER A 547 -12.63 -33.68 -14.83
C SER A 547 -12.25 -33.84 -13.34
N ASP A 548 -12.70 -34.91 -12.69
CA ASP A 548 -12.25 -35.31 -11.35
C ASP A 548 -10.75 -35.62 -11.32
N LEU A 549 -10.25 -36.43 -12.27
CA LEU A 549 -8.82 -36.75 -12.43
C LEU A 549 -8.01 -35.46 -12.57
N ARG A 550 -8.41 -34.55 -13.47
CA ARG A 550 -7.76 -33.27 -13.69
C ARG A 550 -7.68 -32.43 -12.42
N THR A 551 -8.77 -32.36 -11.67
CA THR A 551 -8.84 -31.57 -10.44
C THR A 551 -7.94 -32.16 -9.35
N GLN A 552 -7.92 -33.48 -9.20
CA GLN A 552 -7.04 -34.17 -8.25
C GLN A 552 -5.58 -34.10 -8.68
N ALA A 553 -5.28 -34.37 -9.95
CA ALA A 553 -3.92 -34.27 -10.48
C ALA A 553 -3.36 -32.87 -10.30
N GLY A 554 -4.18 -31.87 -10.65
CA GLY A 554 -3.81 -30.48 -10.50
C GLY A 554 -3.54 -30.07 -9.05
N SER A 555 -4.30 -30.57 -8.08
CA SER A 555 -4.11 -30.22 -6.66
C SER A 555 -2.97 -31.01 -5.99
N VAL A 556 -2.83 -32.30 -6.30
CA VAL A 556 -1.82 -33.19 -5.72
C VAL A 556 -0.42 -32.88 -6.25
N MET A 557 -0.30 -32.67 -7.56
CA MET A 557 1.01 -32.43 -8.20
C MET A 557 1.61 -31.06 -7.85
N SER A 558 0.79 -30.09 -7.42
CA SER A 558 1.26 -28.75 -7.06
C SER A 558 1.30 -28.46 -5.56
N SER A 559 1.03 -29.44 -4.70
CA SER A 559 1.00 -29.20 -3.25
C SER A 559 2.40 -28.90 -2.67
N THR A 560 2.44 -28.01 -1.67
CA THR A 560 3.66 -27.63 -0.94
C THR A 560 3.36 -27.51 0.58
N PRO A 561 4.33 -27.76 1.48
CA PRO A 561 4.13 -27.64 2.94
C PRO A 561 3.79 -26.19 3.36
N SER A 562 2.92 -25.99 4.36
CA SER A 562 2.45 -24.67 4.79
C SER A 562 3.22 -24.08 6.00
N SER A 563 3.43 -22.75 5.99
CA SER A 563 3.91 -21.95 7.13
C SER A 563 2.99 -20.74 7.38
N ARG A 564 2.52 -20.55 8.63
CA ARG A 564 1.50 -19.56 9.03
C ARG A 564 2.14 -18.43 9.86
N GLY A 565 1.79 -17.17 9.59
CA GLY A 565 2.11 -16.03 10.46
C GLY A 565 1.14 -14.87 10.22
N GLY A 566 0.49 -14.40 11.28
CA GLY A 566 -0.44 -13.26 11.28
C GLY A 566 0.04 -12.16 12.23
N VAL A 567 -0.31 -10.91 11.93
CA VAL A 567 -0.02 -9.72 12.75
C VAL A 567 -1.28 -8.86 12.82
N GLY A 568 -1.60 -8.33 14.01
CA GLY A 568 -2.63 -7.32 14.25
C GLY A 568 -2.05 -6.13 15.04
N GLY A 569 -2.66 -4.95 14.91
CA GLY A 569 -2.30 -3.74 15.64
C GLY A 569 -3.40 -2.67 15.62
N GLY A 570 -3.50 -1.89 16.71
CA GLY A 570 -4.39 -0.73 16.89
C GLY A 570 -3.64 0.48 17.47
N GLY A 571 -4.24 1.69 17.45
CA GLY A 571 -3.61 2.97 17.85
C GLY A 571 -4.53 3.98 18.58
N PHE A 572 -4.00 5.18 18.93
CA PHE A 572 -4.65 6.32 19.65
C PHE A 572 -4.17 7.73 19.15
N SER A 573 -4.79 8.84 19.63
CA SER A 573 -4.77 10.23 19.07
C SER A 573 -4.50 11.41 20.06
N GLY A 574 -4.16 12.62 19.55
CA GLY A 574 -4.26 13.95 20.22
C GLY A 574 -3.73 15.15 19.37
N GLY A 575 -4.36 16.35 19.38
CA GLY A 575 -3.92 17.50 18.54
C GLY A 575 -4.42 18.93 18.90
N GLY A 576 -3.69 19.95 18.40
CA GLY A 576 -3.93 21.42 18.43
C GLY A 576 -2.94 22.17 17.50
N PHE A 577 -3.21 23.43 17.10
CA PHE A 577 -2.34 24.27 16.25
C PHE A 577 -1.72 25.44 17.04
N GLY A 578 -0.51 25.88 16.64
CA GLY A 578 0.21 27.04 17.19
C GLY A 578 1.15 26.76 18.38
N GLY A 579 2.09 27.69 18.62
CA GLY A 579 2.97 27.84 19.80
C GLY A 579 4.13 26.85 19.93
N GLY A 580 5.33 27.26 19.50
CA GLY A 580 6.59 26.54 19.78
C GLY A 580 7.34 27.23 20.90
N GLY A 581 8.58 26.86 21.18
CA GLY A 581 9.37 27.54 22.19
C GLY A 581 10.37 28.53 21.63
N GLY A 582 11.43 28.66 22.40
CA GLY A 582 12.59 29.46 22.10
C GLY A 582 13.62 29.27 23.20
N GLY A 583 14.68 30.04 23.15
CA GLY A 583 15.71 30.05 24.17
C GLY A 583 16.76 31.10 23.85
N SER A 584 17.74 31.24 24.73
CA SER A 584 18.93 32.01 24.46
C SER A 584 19.97 31.17 23.72
N TRP A 585 20.89 31.83 23.01
CA TRP A 585 22.01 31.16 22.33
C TRP A 585 23.30 31.94 22.49
#